data_AF-A0A7C8AR17-F1
#
_entry.id   AF-A0A7C8AR17-F1
#
_cell.length_a   1.000
_cell.length_b   1.000
_cell.length_c   1.000
_cell.angle_alpha   90.00
_cell.angle_beta   90.00
_cell.angle_gamma   90.00
#
_symmetry.space_group_name_H-M   'P 1'
#
loop_
_entity.id
_entity.type
_entity.pdbx_description
1 polymer ?
#
loop_
_entity_poly.entity_id
_entity_poly.type
_entity_poly.pdbx_seq_one_letter_code
_entity_poly.pdbx_strand_id
1 'polypeptide(L)' 'MASEGFAVSDPPNSELQGRHPQNICNLSATGKGVQLEITVGLRRQMFSGLTIRGRKNRTKVFHRFVETIQRVLR' A
#
# COMPACT_ATOMS: atom_id res chain seq x y z
N MET A 1 1.40 0.98 10.74
CA MET A 1 2.28 0.29 9.75
C MET A 1 3.69 0.11 10.29
N ALA A 2 4.42 1.18 10.62
CA ALA A 2 5.76 1.06 11.21
C ALA A 2 5.77 0.26 12.52
N SER A 3 4.80 0.50 13.42
CA SER A 3 4.59 -0.26 14.65
C SER A 3 4.29 -1.75 14.45
N GLU A 4 3.88 -2.15 13.24
CA GLU A 4 3.56 -3.53 12.86
C GLU A 4 4.71 -4.19 12.07
N GLY A 5 5.89 -3.55 12.07
CA GLY A 5 7.12 -4.07 11.46
C GLY A 5 7.22 -3.88 9.95
N PHE A 6 6.41 -3.00 9.34
CA PHE A 6 6.59 -2.61 7.95
C PHE A 6 7.53 -1.40 7.83
N ALA A 7 8.48 -1.45 6.90
CA ALA A 7 9.27 -0.27 6.53
C ALA A 7 8.36 0.75 5.83
N VAL A 8 8.37 1.99 6.32
CA VAL A 8 7.55 3.10 5.82
C VAL A 8 8.41 4.34 5.69
N SER A 9 8.33 5.02 4.55
CA SER A 9 9.02 6.27 4.28
C SER A 9 8.31 7.01 3.15
N ASP A 10 8.40 8.34 3.14
CA ASP A 10 8.02 9.12 1.98
C ASP A 10 8.97 8.79 0.81
N PRO A 11 8.47 8.59 -0.42
CA PRO A 11 9.33 8.39 -1.56
C PRO A 11 10.14 9.66 -1.85
N PRO A 12 11.43 9.53 -2.23
CA PRO A 12 12.26 10.68 -2.56
C PRO A 12 11.80 11.40 -3.83
N ASN A 13 11.11 10.67 -4.73
CA ASN A 13 10.44 11.26 -5.88
C ASN A 13 9.11 11.89 -5.45
N SER A 14 9.01 13.22 -5.57
CA SER A 14 7.81 14.00 -5.24
C SER A 14 6.56 13.53 -5.98
N GLU A 15 6.70 13.03 -7.20
CA GLU A 15 5.57 12.54 -8.02
C GLU A 15 4.88 11.33 -7.40
N LEU A 16 5.60 10.58 -6.56
CA LEU A 16 5.08 9.39 -5.87
C LEU A 16 4.48 9.69 -4.48
N GLN A 17 4.53 10.95 -4.04
CA GLN A 17 4.03 11.34 -2.71
C GLN A 17 2.50 11.52 -2.66
N GLY A 18 1.82 11.52 -3.81
CA GLY A 18 0.36 11.62 -3.88
C GLY A 18 -0.22 12.98 -3.47
N ARG A 19 0.62 14.03 -3.37
CA ARG A 19 0.22 15.37 -2.90
C ARG A 19 -0.42 16.26 -3.97
N HIS A 20 -0.29 15.88 -5.25
CA HIS A 20 -0.80 16.69 -6.35
C HIS A 20 -2.35 16.75 -6.31
N PRO A 21 -2.98 17.93 -6.46
CA PRO A 21 -4.44 18.06 -6.42
C PRO A 21 -5.18 17.22 -7.48
N GLN A 22 -4.53 16.96 -8.62
CA GLN A 22 -5.09 16.13 -9.69
C GLN A 22 -4.77 14.63 -9.56
N ASN A 23 -4.07 14.21 -8.50
CA ASN A 23 -3.92 12.79 -8.22
C ASN A 23 -5.31 12.19 -7.98
N ILE A 24 -5.61 11.04 -8.60
CA ILE A 24 -6.93 10.40 -8.52
C ILE A 24 -7.40 10.15 -7.08
N CYS A 25 -6.48 9.88 -6.15
CA CYS A 25 -6.81 9.72 -4.73
C CYS A 25 -7.37 10.99 -4.08
N ASN A 26 -7.02 12.18 -4.59
CA ASN A 26 -7.45 13.47 -4.08
C ASN A 26 -8.71 14.02 -4.76
N LEU A 27 -9.30 13.29 -5.72
CA LEU A 27 -10.52 13.74 -6.43
C LEU A 27 -11.82 13.40 -5.69
N SER A 28 -11.73 13.01 -4.42
CA SER A 28 -12.90 12.78 -3.56
C SER A 28 -13.52 14.11 -3.12
N ALA A 29 -14.74 14.07 -2.58
CA ALA A 29 -15.47 15.26 -2.12
C ALA A 29 -14.69 16.12 -1.08
N THR A 30 -13.75 15.52 -0.34
CA THR A 30 -12.95 16.23 0.66
C THR A 30 -11.61 16.73 0.14
N GLY A 31 -11.20 16.33 -1.06
CA GLY A 31 -9.87 16.66 -1.61
C GLY A 31 -8.70 15.94 -0.92
N LYS A 32 -8.96 15.00 -0.01
CA LYS A 32 -7.95 14.41 0.89
C LYS A 32 -7.82 12.90 0.69
N GLY A 33 -6.90 12.51 -0.19
CA GLY A 33 -6.54 11.12 -0.46
C GLY A 33 -5.31 10.63 0.28
N VAL A 34 -5.15 9.31 0.32
CA VAL A 34 -3.92 8.64 0.78
C VAL A 34 -3.47 7.67 -0.31
N GLN A 35 -2.21 7.79 -0.73
CA GLN A 35 -1.56 6.86 -1.67
C GLN A 35 -0.55 5.99 -0.92
N LEU A 36 -0.51 4.69 -1.24
CA LEU A 36 0.47 3.74 -0.71
C LEU A 36 1.27 3.15 -1.87
N GLU A 37 2.56 3.49 -1.95
CA GLU A 37 3.49 2.86 -2.88
C GLU A 37 4.10 1.59 -2.28
N ILE A 38 3.93 0.44 -2.95
CA ILE A 38 4.35 -0.87 -2.44
C ILE A 38 5.43 -1.48 -3.35
N THR A 39 6.63 -1.62 -2.78
CA THR A 39 7.79 -2.18 -3.48
C THR A 39 7.51 -3.57 -4.07
N VAL A 40 8.23 -3.92 -5.15
CA VAL A 40 8.18 -5.27 -5.73
C VAL A 40 8.53 -6.34 -4.69
N GLY A 41 9.54 -6.07 -3.85
CA GLY A 41 10.00 -6.98 -2.80
C GLY A 41 8.88 -7.31 -1.81
N LEU A 42 8.20 -6.29 -1.27
CA LEU A 42 7.09 -6.51 -0.35
C LEU A 42 5.92 -7.25 -1.03
N ARG A 43 5.58 -6.90 -2.28
CA ARG A 43 4.55 -7.63 -3.04
C ARG A 43 4.92 -9.10 -3.26
N ARG A 44 6.20 -9.43 -3.50
CA ARG A 44 6.66 -10.82 -3.63
C ARG A 44 6.56 -11.60 -2.31
N GLN A 45 6.68 -10.94 -1.16
CA GLN A 45 6.46 -11.58 0.14
C GLN A 45 4.98 -11.85 0.42
N MET A 46 4.07 -11.07 -0.17
CA MET A 46 2.62 -11.16 0.05
C MET A 46 1.92 -12.29 -0.72
N PHE A 47 2.51 -12.76 -1.81
CA PHE A 47 1.89 -13.75 -2.71
C PHE A 47 2.85 -14.86 -3.07
N SER A 48 2.33 -16.03 -3.48
CA SER A 48 3.18 -17.11 -4.00
C SER A 48 3.86 -16.75 -5.33
N GLY A 49 3.35 -15.72 -6.01
CA GLY A 49 3.92 -15.15 -7.23
C GLY A 49 3.12 -13.93 -7.70
N LEU A 50 3.74 -13.06 -8.50
CA LEU A 50 3.09 -11.84 -9.00
C LEU A 50 2.23 -12.04 -10.25
N THR A 51 2.13 -13.27 -10.75
CA THR A 51 1.22 -13.67 -11.84
C THR A 51 -0.24 -13.67 -11.37
N ILE A 52 -1.18 -13.67 -12.31
CA ILE A 52 -2.63 -13.75 -12.01
C ILE A 52 -2.94 -14.96 -11.10
N ARG A 53 -2.36 -16.13 -11.42
CA ARG A 53 -2.54 -17.35 -10.61
C ARG A 53 -1.82 -17.25 -9.26
N GLY A 54 -0.61 -16.70 -9.23
CA GLY A 54 0.18 -16.55 -7.99
C GLY A 54 -0.49 -15.63 -6.97
N ARG A 55 -1.14 -14.56 -7.41
CA ARG A 55 -1.85 -13.61 -6.52
C ARG A 55 -3.11 -14.19 -5.88
N LYS A 56 -3.63 -15.32 -6.36
CA LYS A 56 -4.72 -16.04 -5.68
C LYS A 56 -4.26 -16.67 -4.36
N ASN A 57 -2.97 -16.97 -4.24
CA ASN A 57 -2.37 -17.57 -3.04
C ASN A 57 -1.68 -16.49 -2.21
N ARG A 58 -2.36 -16.05 -1.15
CA ARG A 58 -1.89 -15.00 -0.23
C ARG A 58 -1.08 -15.61 0.90
N THR A 59 -0.01 -14.96 1.31
CA THR A 59 0.82 -15.38 2.44
C THR A 59 0.32 -14.73 3.74
N LYS A 60 0.88 -15.13 4.89
CA LYS A 60 0.65 -14.46 6.17
C LYS A 60 0.99 -12.98 6.14
N VAL A 61 1.98 -12.57 5.33
CA VAL A 61 2.40 -11.17 5.19
C VAL A 61 1.29 -10.33 4.56
N PHE A 62 0.58 -10.86 3.56
CA PHE A 62 -0.57 -10.18 2.97
C PHE A 62 -1.66 -9.92 4.01
N HIS A 63 -2.04 -10.94 4.77
CA HIS A 63 -3.09 -10.81 5.78
C HIS A 63 -2.71 -9.81 6.88
N ARG A 64 -1.48 -9.88 7.39
CA ARG A 64 -0.97 -8.91 8.38
C ARG A 64 -1.00 -7.48 7.83
N PHE A 65 -0.60 -7.29 6.57
CA PHE A 65 -0.62 -5.97 5.93
C PHE A 65 -2.04 -5.41 5.79
N VAL A 66 -2.98 -6.22 5.32
CA VAL A 66 -4.39 -5.81 5.19
C VAL A 66 -5.00 -5.50 6.55
N GLU A 67 -4.78 -6.34 7.55
CA GLU A 67 -5.26 -6.12 8.91
C GLU A 67 -4.70 -4.83 9.50
N THR A 68 -3.41 -4.57 9.29
CA THR A 68 -2.76 -3.32 9.73
C THR A 68 -3.46 -2.09 9.14
N ILE A 69 -3.81 -2.12 7.85
CA ILE A 69 -4.53 -1.02 7.20
C ILE A 69 -5.95 -0.89 7.77
N GLN A 70 -6.64 -2.02 7.93
CA GLN A 70 -8.01 -2.02 8.46
C GLN A 70 -8.10 -1.44 9.87
N ARG A 71 -7.09 -1.64 10.73
CA ARG A 71 -7.05 -1.05 12.08
C ARG A 71 -6.97 0.49 12.06
N VAL A 72 -6.43 1.09 11.00
CA VAL A 72 -6.27 2.55 10.87
C VAL A 72 -7.47 3.20 10.19
N LEU A 73 -8.21 2.42 9.36
CA LEU A 73 -9.39 2.90 8.64
C LEU A 73 -10.71 2.75 9.41
N ARG A 74 -10.70 2.02 10.53
CA ARG A 74 -11.82 1.92 11.47
C ARG A 74 -11.80 3.09 12.44
#